data_AF-A0A5J4R508-F1
#
_entry.id   AF-A0A5J4R508-F1
#
_cell.length_a   1.000
_cell.length_b   1.000
_cell.length_c   1.000
_cell.angle_alpha   90.00
_cell.angle_beta   90.00
_cell.angle_gamma   90.00
#
_symmetry.space_group_name_H-M   'P 1'
#
loop_
_entity.id
_entity.type
_entity.pdbx_description
1 polymer ?
#
loop_
_entity_poly.entity_id
_entity_poly.type
_entity_poly.pdbx_seq_one_letter_code
_entity_poly.pdbx_strand_id
1 'polypeptide(L)'
;MNSVFDDSKKLCLVSGEVIPLTPYLNMIFEVEDLRVAFPVIVSRCGMIYLEPSTTVPHSARTFSWIHSQKEMFETHIDQFQDMLLIYLGQCLNFIRRNCPEAVPTVDANLCMALFNMLESLFLLYLPDITMDETKPSQTKLDDMGECLDHLIIFSILWSLGATTNVEGKLAFNYFLLGLIKENNPELLDNSDAVEVNVDEEQEKDYNQDEEGDGDQSEKAQQQDLPREPTPMKKKREIQPAPNKGSLPPNSKIPT
;
A
#
# COMPACT_ATOMS: atom_id res chain seq x y z
N MET A 1 -23.84 -24.33 3.13
CA MET A 1 -22.60 -24.85 3.76
C MET A 1 -22.73 -25.06 5.27
N ASN A 2 -23.79 -24.62 5.95
CA ASN A 2 -23.90 -24.78 7.41
C ASN A 2 -23.85 -26.24 7.90
N SER A 3 -24.36 -27.19 7.10
CA SER A 3 -24.31 -28.63 7.37
C SER A 3 -22.90 -29.24 7.29
N VAL A 4 -21.96 -28.52 6.68
CA VAL A 4 -20.56 -28.90 6.63
C VAL A 4 -19.85 -28.50 7.94
N PHE A 5 -20.26 -27.38 8.53
CA PHE A 5 -19.66 -26.82 9.75
C PHE A 5 -20.35 -27.26 11.05
N ASP A 6 -21.47 -27.98 10.96
CA ASP A 6 -22.13 -28.55 12.13
C ASP A 6 -21.72 -30.01 12.36
N ASP A 7 -22.24 -30.61 13.44
CA ASP A 7 -21.93 -31.99 13.82
C ASP A 7 -22.35 -33.02 12.77
N SER A 8 -23.19 -32.63 11.80
CA SER A 8 -23.65 -33.53 10.75
C SER A 8 -22.55 -33.84 9.74
N LYS A 9 -21.57 -32.95 9.56
CA LYS A 9 -20.42 -33.10 8.66
C LYS A 9 -20.84 -33.58 7.26
N LYS A 10 -21.86 -32.95 6.69
CA LYS A 10 -22.47 -33.34 5.40
C LYS A 10 -22.45 -32.17 4.42
N LEU A 11 -21.89 -32.41 3.25
CA LEU A 11 -21.99 -31.50 2.11
C LEU A 11 -23.24 -31.85 1.30
N CYS A 12 -24.24 -30.97 1.36
CA CYS A 12 -25.44 -31.08 0.54
C CYS A 12 -25.24 -30.29 -0.76
N LEU A 13 -25.29 -30.98 -1.89
CA LEU A 13 -25.22 -30.38 -3.22
C LEU A 13 -26.60 -29.92 -3.69
N VAL A 14 -26.64 -28.98 -4.64
CA VAL A 14 -27.89 -28.48 -5.24
C VAL A 14 -28.65 -29.59 -5.98
N SER A 15 -27.95 -30.64 -6.43
CA SER A 15 -28.52 -31.86 -7.01
C SER A 15 -29.33 -32.70 -6.00
N GLY A 16 -29.25 -32.40 -4.71
CA GLY A 16 -29.83 -33.20 -3.64
C GLY A 16 -28.93 -34.33 -3.12
N GLU A 17 -27.75 -34.51 -3.72
CA GLU A 17 -26.76 -35.47 -3.24
C GLU A 17 -26.14 -35.01 -1.92
N VAL A 18 -25.93 -35.96 -1.00
CA VAL A 18 -25.37 -35.72 0.32
C VAL A 18 -24.06 -36.48 0.46
N ILE A 19 -22.95 -35.74 0.52
CA ILE A 19 -21.61 -36.29 0.65
C ILE A 19 -21.18 -36.16 2.12
N PRO A 20 -20.97 -37.27 2.84
CA PRO A 20 -20.44 -37.22 4.20
C PRO A 20 -18.94 -36.87 4.18
N LEU A 21 -18.51 -36.00 5.07
CA LEU A 21 -17.11 -35.63 5.26
C LEU A 21 -16.44 -36.64 6.19
N THR A 22 -15.25 -37.10 5.80
CA THR A 22 -14.46 -38.02 6.62
C THR A 22 -13.78 -37.28 7.78
N PRO A 23 -13.46 -37.95 8.90
CA PRO A 23 -12.78 -37.32 10.02
C PRO A 23 -11.33 -36.88 9.73
N TYR A 24 -10.78 -37.28 8.57
CA TYR A 24 -9.43 -36.92 8.12
C TYR A 24 -9.40 -35.64 7.28
N LEU A 25 -10.57 -35.12 6.90
CA LEU A 25 -10.67 -33.92 6.08
C LEU A 25 -10.64 -32.68 6.96
N ASN A 26 -9.68 -31.79 6.67
CA ASN A 26 -9.56 -30.47 7.27
C ASN A 26 -9.93 -29.41 6.23
N MET A 27 -10.77 -28.46 6.63
CA MET A 27 -11.06 -27.25 5.84
C MET A 27 -10.42 -26.06 6.53
N ILE A 28 -9.66 -25.28 5.76
CA ILE A 28 -9.00 -24.08 6.22
C ILE A 28 -9.48 -22.95 5.30
N PHE A 29 -9.82 -21.81 5.91
CA PHE A 29 -10.22 -20.61 5.20
C PHE A 29 -9.25 -19.49 5.58
N GLU A 30 -8.71 -18.81 4.58
CA GLU A 30 -8.00 -17.55 4.76
C GLU A 30 -8.97 -16.43 4.36
N VAL A 31 -9.29 -15.56 5.32
CA VAL A 31 -10.24 -14.46 5.15
C VAL A 31 -9.64 -13.21 5.77
N GLU A 32 -9.83 -12.05 5.11
CA GLU A 32 -9.36 -10.77 5.63
C GLU A 32 -10.17 -10.34 6.87
N ASP A 33 -11.50 -10.46 6.79
CA ASP A 33 -12.39 -10.12 7.89
C ASP A 33 -13.66 -10.98 7.92
N LEU A 34 -14.37 -10.89 9.05
CA LEU A 34 -15.63 -11.61 9.30
C LEU A 34 -16.79 -10.64 9.57
N ARG A 35 -16.70 -9.39 9.09
CA ARG A 35 -17.67 -8.33 9.40
C ARG A 35 -19.08 -8.67 8.93
N VAL A 36 -19.20 -9.48 7.88
CA VAL A 36 -20.47 -9.92 7.28
C VAL A 36 -20.87 -11.32 7.73
N ALA A 37 -20.09 -11.97 8.60
CA ALA A 37 -20.38 -13.31 9.09
C ALA A 37 -21.27 -13.27 10.34
N PHE A 38 -22.23 -14.18 10.44
CA PHE A 38 -23.01 -14.32 11.66
C PHE A 38 -22.20 -15.04 12.76
N PRO A 39 -22.20 -14.55 14.02
CA PRO A 39 -21.47 -15.17 15.12
C PRO A 39 -21.77 -16.66 15.31
N VAL A 40 -23.01 -17.08 15.08
CA VAL A 40 -23.45 -18.48 15.19
C VAL A 40 -22.83 -19.41 14.12
N ILE A 41 -22.41 -18.86 12.98
CA ILE A 41 -21.77 -19.63 11.91
C ILE A 41 -20.30 -19.85 12.25
N VAL A 42 -19.61 -18.77 12.65
CA VAL A 42 -18.17 -18.83 12.96
C VAL A 42 -17.86 -19.48 14.31
N SER A 43 -18.82 -19.54 15.24
CA SER A 43 -18.65 -20.19 16.54
C SER A 43 -18.39 -21.70 16.48
N ARG A 44 -18.59 -22.32 15.30
CA ARG A 44 -18.34 -23.74 15.07
C ARG A 44 -16.95 -24.01 14.48
N CYS A 45 -16.22 -22.96 14.11
CA CYS A 45 -14.89 -23.04 13.53
C CYS A 45 -13.81 -22.75 14.58
N GLY A 46 -12.64 -23.39 14.43
CA GLY A 46 -11.44 -22.96 15.13
C GLY A 46 -10.93 -21.65 14.52
N MET A 47 -10.81 -20.60 15.33
CA MET A 47 -10.37 -19.29 14.87
C MET A 47 -8.90 -19.08 15.23
N ILE A 48 -8.05 -18.85 14.22
CA ILE A 48 -6.65 -18.46 14.40
C ILE A 48 -6.55 -17.00 13.95
N TYR A 49 -6.25 -16.12 14.90
CA TYR A 49 -6.03 -14.70 14.60
C TYR A 49 -4.55 -14.48 14.33
N LEU A 50 -4.24 -13.98 13.13
CA LEU A 50 -2.90 -13.61 12.73
C LEU A 50 -2.82 -12.09 12.67
N GLU A 51 -1.85 -11.53 13.38
CA GLU A 51 -1.50 -10.11 13.22
C GLU A 51 -0.38 -10.03 12.17
N PRO A 52 -0.61 -9.43 10.98
CA PRO A 52 0.37 -9.48 9.89
C PRO A 52 1.74 -8.90 10.23
N SER A 53 1.77 -7.79 10.98
CA SER A 53 3.00 -7.11 11.41
C SER A 53 3.85 -7.96 12.37
N THR A 54 3.20 -8.69 13.27
CA THR A 54 3.87 -9.56 14.26
C THR A 54 4.21 -10.94 13.68
N THR A 55 3.33 -11.49 12.85
CA THR A 55 3.45 -12.86 12.32
C THR A 55 4.45 -12.94 11.17
N VAL A 56 4.42 -11.98 10.24
CA VAL A 56 5.32 -11.91 9.09
C VAL A 56 5.92 -10.51 8.99
N PRO A 57 6.90 -10.20 9.87
CA PRO A 57 7.54 -8.90 9.87
C PRO A 57 8.29 -8.67 8.55
N HIS A 58 8.52 -7.39 8.22
CA HIS A 58 9.30 -7.03 7.04
C HIS A 58 10.67 -7.73 7.03
N SER A 59 11.29 -7.90 8.20
CA SER A 59 12.59 -8.57 8.34
C SER A 59 12.59 -10.03 7.87
N ALA A 60 11.55 -10.79 8.20
CA ALA A 60 11.41 -12.17 7.75
C ALA A 60 11.22 -12.24 6.22
N ARG A 61 10.47 -11.30 5.66
CA ARG A 61 10.25 -11.21 4.20
C ARG A 61 11.53 -10.84 3.47
N THR A 62 12.26 -9.84 3.98
CA THR A 62 13.58 -9.43 3.47
C THR A 62 14.56 -10.61 3.50
N PHE A 63 14.65 -11.32 4.63
CA PHE A 63 15.53 -12.49 4.74
C PHE A 63 15.17 -13.59 3.72
N SER A 64 13.87 -13.89 3.57
CA SER A 64 13.40 -14.90 2.61
C SER A 64 13.73 -14.51 1.17
N TRP A 65 13.54 -13.23 0.80
CA TRP A 65 13.82 -12.75 -0.55
C TRP A 65 15.32 -12.74 -0.84
N ILE A 66 16.15 -12.27 0.10
CA ILE A 66 17.62 -12.32 -0.04
C ILE A 66 18.10 -13.76 -0.19
N HIS A 67 17.51 -14.69 0.57
CA HIS A 67 17.85 -16.11 0.44
C HIS A 67 17.56 -16.65 -0.97
N SER A 68 16.49 -16.19 -1.63
CA SER A 68 16.23 -16.58 -3.02
C SER A 68 17.19 -15.96 -4.03
N GLN A 69 17.89 -14.87 -3.67
CA GLN A 69 18.84 -14.16 -4.53
C GLN A 69 20.31 -14.55 -4.26
N LYS A 70 20.57 -15.62 -3.48
CA LYS A 70 21.92 -16.00 -3.03
C LYS A 70 22.95 -16.17 -4.14
N GLU A 71 22.53 -16.70 -5.28
CA GLU A 71 23.42 -16.93 -6.43
C GLU A 71 23.96 -15.62 -7.03
N MET A 72 23.25 -14.50 -6.84
CA MET A 72 23.66 -13.19 -7.35
C MET A 72 24.55 -12.41 -6.39
N PHE A 73 24.51 -12.72 -5.09
CA PHE A 73 25.12 -11.88 -4.05
C PHE A 73 26.12 -12.61 -3.14
N GLU A 74 26.67 -13.78 -3.53
CA GLU A 74 27.55 -14.60 -2.66
C GLU A 74 28.59 -13.80 -1.86
N THR A 75 29.19 -12.77 -2.46
CA THR A 75 30.23 -11.92 -1.82
C THR A 75 29.68 -10.77 -0.97
N HIS A 76 28.51 -10.22 -1.31
CA HIS A 76 27.97 -8.95 -0.74
C HIS A 76 26.66 -9.13 0.05
N ILE A 77 26.21 -10.38 0.23
CA ILE A 77 24.87 -10.68 0.76
C ILE A 77 24.62 -10.15 2.16
N ASP A 78 25.63 -10.21 3.04
CA ASP A 78 25.47 -9.81 4.45
C ASP A 78 25.35 -8.28 4.57
N GLN A 79 26.19 -7.53 3.86
CA GLN A 79 26.14 -6.06 3.81
C GLN A 79 24.82 -5.58 3.19
N PHE A 80 24.42 -6.21 2.09
CA PHE A 80 23.15 -5.94 1.42
C PHE A 80 21.95 -6.19 2.34
N GLN A 81 21.97 -7.31 3.07
CA GLN A 81 20.91 -7.68 3.99
C GLN A 81 20.76 -6.67 5.12
N ASP A 82 21.86 -6.33 5.80
CA ASP A 82 21.83 -5.42 6.93
C ASP A 82 21.36 -4.03 6.49
N MET A 83 21.85 -3.55 5.35
CA MET A 83 21.39 -2.28 4.77
C MET A 83 19.88 -2.34 4.48
N LEU A 84 19.43 -3.32 3.71
CA LEU A 84 18.03 -3.40 3.30
C LEU A 84 17.08 -3.53 4.50
N LEU A 85 17.47 -4.26 5.55
CA LEU A 85 16.70 -4.37 6.80
C LEU A 85 16.57 -3.04 7.53
N ILE A 86 17.68 -2.30 7.69
CA ILE A 86 17.70 -1.01 8.38
C ILE A 86 16.86 0.00 7.61
N TYR A 87 17.10 0.16 6.32
CA TYR A 87 16.42 1.15 5.50
C TYR A 87 14.92 0.85 5.39
N LEU A 88 14.54 -0.39 5.06
CA LEU A 88 13.14 -0.76 4.88
C LEU A 88 12.34 -0.58 6.18
N GLY A 89 12.88 -1.02 7.32
CA GLY A 89 12.19 -0.89 8.61
C GLY A 89 11.97 0.57 9.01
N GLN A 90 12.97 1.43 8.82
CA GLN A 90 12.86 2.84 9.14
C GLN A 90 11.92 3.59 8.18
N CYS A 91 11.99 3.29 6.87
CA CYS A 91 11.13 3.89 5.86
C CYS A 91 9.65 3.53 6.06
N LEU A 92 9.34 2.26 6.33
CA LEU A 92 7.97 1.83 6.63
C LEU A 92 7.41 2.55 7.86
N ASN A 93 8.20 2.63 8.94
CA ASN A 93 7.80 3.34 10.15
C ASN A 93 7.55 4.83 9.91
N PHE A 94 8.37 5.47 9.06
CA PHE A 94 8.19 6.87 8.72
C PHE A 94 6.91 7.10 7.92
N ILE A 95 6.68 6.30 6.86
CA ILE A 95 5.49 6.43 6.01
C ILE A 95 4.23 6.29 6.83
N ARG A 96 4.13 5.25 7.67
CA ARG A 96 2.93 5.01 8.50
C ARG A 96 2.64 6.10 9.52
N ARG A 97 3.63 6.90 9.92
CA ARG A 97 3.48 7.96 10.93
C ARG A 97 3.29 9.34 10.33
N ASN A 98 3.95 9.62 9.22
CA ASN A 98 4.15 10.99 8.73
C ASN A 98 3.58 11.23 7.32
N CYS A 99 3.30 10.18 6.55
CA CYS A 99 2.85 10.32 5.16
C CYS A 99 1.40 9.86 5.03
N PRO A 100 0.44 10.78 4.82
CA PRO A 100 -0.92 10.39 4.49
C PRO A 100 -0.97 9.79 3.08
N GLU A 101 -1.51 8.59 2.97
CA GLU A 101 -1.69 7.88 1.71
C GLU A 101 -3.11 8.08 1.19
N ALA A 102 -3.25 8.40 -0.09
CA ALA A 102 -4.57 8.56 -0.73
C ALA A 102 -5.33 7.23 -0.80
N VAL A 103 -4.59 6.13 -1.00
CA VAL A 103 -5.09 4.75 -0.99
C VAL A 103 -4.33 3.98 0.08
N PRO A 104 -5.00 3.35 1.06
CA PRO A 104 -4.32 2.63 2.12
C PRO A 104 -3.53 1.45 1.53
N THR A 105 -2.25 1.38 1.85
CA THR A 105 -1.38 0.28 1.44
C THR A 105 -1.11 -0.67 2.60
N VAL A 106 -0.59 -1.86 2.27
CA VAL A 106 -0.16 -2.86 3.24
C VAL A 106 1.36 -2.99 3.16
N ASP A 107 2.04 -3.06 4.31
CA ASP A 107 3.51 -3.15 4.38
C ASP A 107 4.06 -4.31 3.56
N ALA A 108 3.31 -5.41 3.49
CA ALA A 108 3.66 -6.56 2.66
C ALA A 108 3.79 -6.20 1.18
N ASN A 109 2.85 -5.43 0.65
CA ASN A 109 2.85 -5.03 -0.74
C ASN A 109 3.94 -3.98 -1.02
N LEU A 110 4.21 -3.08 -0.06
CA LEU A 110 5.33 -2.14 -0.16
C LEU A 110 6.68 -2.87 -0.22
N CYS A 111 6.87 -3.87 0.63
CA CYS A 111 8.07 -4.72 0.59
C CYS A 111 8.20 -5.43 -0.77
N MET A 112 7.11 -6.02 -1.27
CA MET A 112 7.12 -6.70 -2.57
C MET A 112 7.41 -5.73 -3.73
N ALA A 113 6.86 -4.51 -3.69
CA ALA A 113 7.16 -3.48 -4.69
C ALA A 113 8.65 -3.12 -4.69
N LEU A 114 9.26 -2.99 -3.52
CA LEU A 114 10.70 -2.76 -3.38
C LEU A 114 11.51 -3.92 -3.99
N PHE A 115 11.16 -5.16 -3.64
CA PHE A 115 11.85 -6.35 -4.14
C PHE A 115 11.73 -6.50 -5.66
N ASN A 116 10.54 -6.29 -6.22
CA ASN A 116 10.32 -6.32 -7.66
C ASN A 116 11.12 -5.23 -8.38
N MET A 117 11.22 -4.03 -7.78
CA MET A 117 12.02 -2.94 -8.35
C MET A 117 13.51 -3.30 -8.34
N LEU A 118 14.04 -3.80 -7.21
CA LEU A 118 15.42 -4.27 -7.11
C LEU A 118 15.72 -5.39 -8.11
N GLU A 119 14.86 -6.40 -8.19
CA GLU A 119 15.00 -7.52 -9.13
C GLU A 119 15.03 -7.01 -10.58
N SER A 120 14.16 -6.07 -10.93
CA SER A 120 14.14 -5.46 -12.27
C SER A 120 15.44 -4.72 -12.61
N LEU A 121 16.08 -4.08 -11.64
CA LEU A 121 17.37 -3.41 -11.83
C LEU A 121 18.52 -4.42 -11.92
N PHE A 122 18.45 -5.51 -11.15
CA PHE A 122 19.45 -6.58 -11.20
C PHE A 122 19.46 -7.32 -12.54
N LEU A 123 18.32 -7.38 -13.26
CA LEU A 123 18.27 -7.92 -14.62
C LEU A 123 19.27 -7.26 -15.57
N LEU A 124 19.66 -6.00 -15.34
CA LEU A 124 20.65 -5.30 -16.16
C LEU A 124 22.06 -5.90 -16.03
N TYR A 125 22.33 -6.61 -14.93
CA TYR A 125 23.63 -7.20 -14.61
C TYR A 125 23.70 -8.70 -14.94
N LEU A 126 22.54 -9.34 -15.18
CA LEU A 126 22.47 -10.71 -15.67
C LEU A 126 22.88 -10.81 -17.15
N PRO A 127 23.37 -11.99 -17.59
CA PRO A 127 23.63 -12.24 -19.01
C PRO A 127 22.32 -12.23 -19.81
N ASP A 128 22.37 -11.73 -21.04
CA ASP A 128 21.23 -11.73 -21.95
C ASP A 128 20.72 -13.17 -22.14
N ILE A 129 19.40 -13.36 -22.11
CA ILE A 129 18.73 -14.67 -22.34
C ILE A 129 19.14 -15.31 -23.69
N THR A 130 19.71 -14.50 -24.60
CA THR A 130 20.18 -14.93 -25.92
C THR A 130 21.61 -15.49 -25.94
N MET A 131 22.40 -15.24 -24.90
CA MET A 131 23.74 -15.77 -24.71
C MET A 131 23.63 -17.04 -23.87
N ASP A 132 24.31 -18.12 -24.26
CA ASP A 132 24.33 -19.44 -23.57
C ASP A 132 25.09 -19.39 -22.22
N GLU A 133 25.17 -18.20 -21.61
CA GLU A 133 25.83 -17.94 -20.35
C GLU A 133 24.84 -18.10 -19.20
N THR A 134 25.09 -19.11 -18.37
CA THR A 134 24.25 -19.44 -17.21
C THR A 134 24.61 -18.62 -15.97
N LYS A 135 25.69 -17.82 -16.01
CA LYS A 135 26.19 -17.05 -14.87
C LYS A 135 26.66 -15.66 -15.30
N PRO A 136 26.39 -14.61 -14.51
CA PRO A 136 26.92 -13.27 -14.74
C PRO A 136 28.46 -13.25 -14.66
N SER A 137 29.09 -12.40 -15.45
CA SER A 137 30.53 -12.21 -15.40
C SER A 137 30.95 -11.55 -14.08
N GLN A 138 32.11 -11.94 -13.53
CA GLN A 138 32.59 -11.42 -12.25
C GLN A 138 32.69 -9.89 -12.23
N THR A 139 33.11 -9.27 -13.34
CA THR A 139 33.19 -7.81 -13.48
C THR A 139 31.83 -7.13 -13.30
N LYS A 140 30.76 -7.69 -13.88
CA LYS A 140 29.41 -7.12 -13.71
C LYS A 140 28.89 -7.27 -12.28
N LEU A 141 29.27 -8.35 -11.59
CA LEU A 141 28.92 -8.55 -10.19
C LEU A 141 29.65 -7.57 -9.26
N ASP A 142 30.91 -7.28 -9.57
CA ASP A 142 31.72 -6.30 -8.82
C ASP A 142 31.16 -4.88 -9.04
N ASP A 143 30.87 -4.50 -10.30
CA ASP A 143 30.22 -3.22 -10.65
C ASP A 143 28.85 -3.06 -9.97
N MET A 144 28.06 -4.15 -9.90
CA MET A 144 26.78 -4.16 -9.19
C MET A 144 26.97 -3.96 -7.68
N GLY A 145 28.00 -4.57 -7.09
CA GLY A 145 28.35 -4.39 -5.68
C GLY A 145 28.67 -2.94 -5.34
N GLU A 146 29.43 -2.25 -6.19
CA GLU A 146 29.74 -0.82 -6.02
C GLU A 146 28.50 0.09 -6.17
N CYS A 147 27.56 -0.29 -7.04
CA CYS A 147 26.32 0.47 -7.28
C CYS A 147 25.18 0.12 -6.31
N LEU A 148 25.34 -0.89 -5.45
CA LEU A 148 24.25 -1.52 -4.72
C LEU A 148 23.46 -0.55 -3.84
N ASP A 149 24.17 0.35 -3.17
CA ASP A 149 23.60 1.37 -2.31
C ASP A 149 22.66 2.31 -3.08
N HIS A 150 23.08 2.73 -4.27
CA HIS A 150 22.28 3.58 -5.16
C HIS A 150 21.04 2.85 -5.65
N LEU A 151 21.16 1.56 -5.99
CA LEU A 151 20.05 0.72 -6.43
C LEU A 151 19.00 0.55 -5.32
N ILE A 152 19.43 0.35 -4.07
CA ILE A 152 18.54 0.28 -2.91
C ILE A 152 17.80 1.59 -2.71
N ILE A 153 18.51 2.72 -2.66
CA ILE A 153 17.92 4.03 -2.40
C ILE A 153 16.91 4.37 -3.49
N PHE A 154 17.28 4.17 -4.76
CA PHE A 154 16.39 4.37 -5.89
C PHE A 154 15.14 3.49 -5.77
N SER A 155 15.32 2.21 -5.46
CA SER A 155 14.21 1.27 -5.34
C SER A 155 13.28 1.64 -4.19
N ILE A 156 13.80 2.10 -3.05
CA ILE A 156 13.00 2.56 -1.91
C ILE A 156 12.17 3.78 -2.29
N LEU A 157 12.78 4.76 -2.94
CA LEU A 157 12.09 5.98 -3.35
C LEU A 157 10.91 5.66 -4.29
N TRP A 158 11.15 4.83 -5.30
CA TRP A 158 10.15 4.51 -6.33
C TRP A 158 9.17 3.41 -5.95
N SER A 159 9.37 2.70 -4.85
CA SER A 159 8.41 1.72 -4.32
C SER A 159 7.61 2.28 -3.16
N LEU A 160 8.28 2.64 -2.07
CA LEU A 160 7.66 3.13 -0.84
C LEU A 160 7.19 4.57 -1.01
N GLY A 161 8.07 5.46 -1.47
CA GLY A 161 7.77 6.88 -1.64
C GLY A 161 6.67 7.16 -2.67
N ALA A 162 6.54 6.30 -3.69
CA ALA A 162 5.55 6.43 -4.75
C ALA A 162 4.09 6.39 -4.26
N THR A 163 3.83 5.78 -3.10
CA THR A 163 2.47 5.61 -2.55
C THR A 163 1.98 6.82 -1.75
N THR A 164 2.88 7.77 -1.45
CA THR A 164 2.58 8.96 -0.64
C THR A 164 2.07 10.12 -1.50
N ASN A 165 1.35 11.07 -0.88
CA ASN A 165 0.94 12.32 -1.53
C ASN A 165 2.14 13.26 -1.77
N VAL A 166 1.93 14.40 -2.45
CA VAL A 166 3.01 15.35 -2.78
C VAL A 166 3.78 15.82 -1.54
N GLU A 167 3.08 16.20 -0.48
CA GLU A 167 3.69 16.61 0.80
C GLU A 167 4.48 15.46 1.45
N GLY A 168 3.92 14.25 1.44
CA GLY A 168 4.54 13.04 1.96
C GLY A 168 5.78 12.64 1.17
N LYS A 169 5.81 12.83 -0.15
CA LYS A 169 7.00 12.60 -0.99
C LYS A 169 8.14 13.53 -0.59
N LEU A 170 7.86 14.81 -0.37
CA LEU A 170 8.86 15.79 0.09
C LEU A 170 9.38 15.43 1.49
N ALA A 171 8.48 15.14 2.43
CA ALA A 171 8.85 14.74 3.79
C ALA A 171 9.67 13.44 3.80
N PHE A 172 9.27 12.45 3.00
CA PHE A 172 9.97 11.18 2.85
C PHE A 172 11.34 11.36 2.21
N ASN A 173 11.46 12.23 1.21
CA ASN A 173 12.74 12.55 0.58
C ASN A 173 13.74 13.12 1.60
N TYR A 174 13.33 14.13 2.39
CA TYR A 174 14.20 14.69 3.44
C TYR A 174 14.58 13.67 4.50
N PHE A 175 13.64 12.81 4.90
CA PHE A 175 13.91 11.72 5.83
C PHE A 175 14.93 10.73 5.27
N LEU A 176 14.74 10.30 4.02
CA LEU A 176 15.64 9.36 3.35
C LEU A 176 17.04 9.95 3.19
N LEU A 177 17.17 11.22 2.79
CA LEU A 177 18.45 11.92 2.74
C LEU A 177 19.14 11.98 4.11
N GLY A 178 18.39 12.22 5.18
CA GLY A 178 18.90 12.14 6.55
C GLY A 178 19.41 10.74 6.91
N LEU A 179 18.65 9.71 6.55
CA LEU A 179 19.02 8.31 6.78
C LEU A 179 20.27 7.89 6.00
N ILE A 180 20.42 8.37 4.75
CA ILE A 180 21.61 8.15 3.94
C ILE A 180 22.82 8.81 4.60
N LYS A 181 22.67 10.05 5.06
CA LYS A 181 23.75 10.79 5.72
C LYS A 181 24.29 10.08 6.97
N GLU A 182 23.42 9.40 7.72
CA GLU A 182 23.80 8.67 8.93
C GLU A 182 24.51 7.35 8.63
N ASN A 183 24.09 6.63 7.59
CA ASN A 183 24.59 5.28 7.31
C ASN A 183 25.70 5.23 6.24
N ASN A 184 25.65 6.10 5.23
CA ASN A 184 26.66 6.20 4.20
C ASN A 184 26.76 7.64 3.64
N PRO A 185 27.52 8.54 4.29
CA PRO A 185 27.61 9.94 3.91
C PRO A 185 28.29 10.18 2.55
N GLU A 186 29.13 9.24 2.08
CA GLU A 186 29.86 9.36 0.81
C GLU A 186 28.93 9.36 -0.41
N LEU A 187 27.72 8.81 -0.27
CA LEU A 187 26.69 8.80 -1.32
C LEU A 187 26.12 10.20 -1.62
N LEU A 188 26.20 11.15 -0.67
CA LEU A 188 25.64 12.49 -0.83
C LEU A 188 26.62 13.50 -1.43
N ASP A 189 27.92 13.23 -1.36
CA ASP A 189 28.96 14.14 -1.87
C ASP A 189 29.05 14.10 -3.42
N ASN A 190 28.55 13.04 -4.05
CA ASN A 190 28.33 12.96 -5.49
C ASN A 190 26.97 13.61 -5.85
N SER A 191 26.95 14.94 -5.79
CA SER A 191 25.82 15.89 -5.87
C SER A 191 24.84 15.80 -7.06
N ASP A 192 24.78 14.71 -7.83
CA ASP A 192 23.75 14.47 -8.85
C ASP A 192 22.69 13.43 -8.39
N ALA A 193 22.89 12.78 -7.24
CA ALA A 193 22.01 11.74 -6.75
C ALA A 193 20.95 12.30 -5.79
N VAL A 194 19.69 12.18 -6.21
CA VAL A 194 18.47 12.35 -5.37
C VAL A 194 17.98 13.78 -5.16
N GLU A 195 17.98 14.63 -6.20
CA GLU A 195 16.91 15.62 -6.33
C GLU A 195 15.76 14.99 -7.12
N VAL A 196 14.72 14.55 -6.40
CA VAL A 196 13.45 14.17 -7.02
C VAL A 196 12.82 15.46 -7.50
N ASN A 197 12.90 15.74 -8.81
CA ASN A 197 12.08 16.75 -9.44
C ASN A 197 10.61 16.34 -9.23
N VAL A 198 9.99 16.93 -8.21
CA VAL A 198 8.55 16.92 -8.07
C VAL A 198 8.05 17.94 -9.09
N ASP A 199 7.87 17.51 -10.33
CA ASP A 199 7.31 18.36 -11.37
C ASP A 199 5.91 18.78 -10.92
N GLU A 200 5.76 20.03 -10.50
CA GLU A 200 4.48 20.70 -10.15
C GLU A 200 3.53 20.79 -11.36
N GLU A 201 3.91 20.29 -12.54
CA GLU A 201 3.16 20.47 -13.79
C GLU A 201 2.00 19.48 -14.00
N GLN A 202 1.90 18.38 -13.23
CA GLN A 202 0.81 17.41 -13.40
C GLN A 202 -0.54 17.85 -12.79
N GLU A 203 -0.60 18.93 -12.00
CA GLU A 203 -1.87 19.46 -11.48
C GLU A 203 -2.73 20.18 -12.55
N LYS A 204 -2.15 20.55 -13.70
CA LYS A 204 -2.89 21.28 -14.74
C LYS A 204 -3.68 20.39 -15.70
N ASP A 205 -3.25 19.15 -15.92
CA ASP A 205 -3.93 18.25 -16.86
C ASP A 205 -5.17 17.59 -16.25
N TYR A 206 -5.16 17.25 -14.95
CA TYR A 206 -6.35 16.68 -14.30
C TYR A 206 -7.52 17.67 -14.14
N ASN A 207 -7.24 18.98 -14.15
CA ASN A 207 -8.28 20.01 -14.05
C ASN A 207 -8.77 20.51 -15.42
N GLN A 208 -8.15 20.11 -16.53
CA GLN A 208 -8.61 20.48 -17.88
C GLN A 208 -9.50 19.41 -18.53
N ASP A 209 -9.42 18.16 -18.08
CA ASP A 209 -10.18 17.06 -18.67
C ASP A 209 -11.64 16.95 -18.16
N GLU A 210 -12.04 17.70 -17.12
CA GLU A 210 -13.44 17.73 -16.65
C GLU A 210 -14.31 18.84 -17.29
N GLU A 211 -13.75 19.75 -18.11
CA GLU A 211 -14.54 20.79 -18.79
C GLU A 211 -14.85 20.53 -20.28
N GLY A 212 -14.58 19.33 -20.80
CA GLY A 212 -14.80 19.07 -22.23
C GLY A 212 -15.11 17.63 -22.61
N ASP A 213 -16.33 17.15 -22.33
CA ASP A 213 -17.20 16.57 -23.36
C ASP A 213 -18.59 16.25 -22.75
N GLY A 214 -19.53 17.16 -22.93
CA GLY A 214 -20.91 16.99 -22.48
C GLY A 214 -21.85 17.70 -23.42
N ASP A 215 -22.56 16.91 -24.22
CA ASP A 215 -23.79 17.27 -24.94
C ASP A 215 -23.64 17.79 -26.39
N GLN A 216 -23.31 16.88 -27.32
CA GLN A 216 -23.69 16.99 -28.73
C GLN A 216 -24.34 15.70 -29.25
N SER A 217 -25.38 15.20 -28.59
CA SER A 217 -26.22 14.16 -29.21
C SER A 217 -27.66 14.09 -28.68
N GLU A 218 -28.26 15.19 -28.22
CA GLU A 218 -29.70 15.14 -27.85
C GLU A 218 -30.51 16.42 -28.14
N LYS A 219 -30.13 17.19 -29.18
CA LYS A 219 -30.89 18.39 -29.62
C LYS A 219 -31.36 18.34 -31.07
N ALA A 220 -31.99 17.23 -31.46
CA ALA A 220 -32.69 17.13 -32.73
C ALA A 220 -34.05 16.44 -32.58
N GLN A 221 -34.91 16.90 -31.67
CA GLN A 221 -36.37 16.72 -31.71
C GLN A 221 -37.03 17.44 -30.53
N GLN A 222 -37.35 18.73 -30.71
CA GLN A 222 -38.53 19.41 -30.15
C GLN A 222 -38.40 20.93 -30.37
N GLN A 223 -38.88 21.37 -31.52
CA GLN A 223 -39.36 22.74 -31.70
C GLN A 223 -40.88 22.63 -31.82
N ASP A 224 -41.63 23.19 -30.85
CA ASP A 224 -42.86 23.96 -31.10
C ASP A 224 -43.49 24.51 -29.80
N LEU A 225 -43.37 25.85 -29.62
CA LEU A 225 -44.33 26.81 -28.99
C LEU A 225 -44.58 26.78 -27.44
N PRO A 226 -45.03 27.90 -26.82
CA PRO A 226 -44.35 29.18 -26.59
C PRO A 226 -44.20 29.55 -25.08
N ARG A 227 -43.37 30.57 -24.79
CA ARG A 227 -42.97 31.04 -23.45
C ARG A 227 -44.10 31.71 -22.64
N GLU A 228 -44.12 31.47 -21.33
CA GLU A 228 -44.76 32.30 -20.30
C GLU A 228 -43.79 32.58 -19.11
N PRO A 229 -44.00 33.66 -18.32
CA PRO A 229 -42.92 34.38 -17.63
C PRO A 229 -42.59 33.86 -16.23
N THR A 230 -41.34 34.10 -15.82
CA THR A 230 -40.74 33.76 -14.52
C THR A 230 -41.43 34.46 -13.34
N PRO A 231 -41.58 33.81 -12.16
CA PRO A 231 -41.74 34.50 -10.89
C PRO A 231 -40.52 34.35 -9.95
N MET A 232 -40.46 35.26 -8.98
CA MET A 232 -39.28 35.81 -8.33
C MET A 232 -38.65 34.94 -7.20
N LYS A 233 -37.36 35.24 -6.94
CA LYS A 233 -36.55 34.80 -5.79
C LYS A 233 -37.23 35.07 -4.44
N LYS A 234 -37.37 34.05 -3.58
CA LYS A 234 -37.64 34.22 -2.14
C LYS A 234 -36.33 34.29 -1.36
N LYS A 235 -36.16 35.40 -0.62
CA LYS A 235 -35.11 35.64 0.40
C LYS A 235 -35.18 34.56 1.49
N ARG A 236 -34.03 34.02 1.89
CA ARG A 236 -33.87 33.23 3.14
C ARG A 236 -33.74 34.20 4.31
N GLU A 237 -34.61 34.04 5.31
CA GLU A 237 -34.51 34.68 6.63
C GLU A 237 -33.51 33.93 7.52
N ILE A 238 -32.75 34.70 8.31
CA ILE A 238 -31.75 34.26 9.27
C ILE A 238 -32.44 34.18 10.65
N GLN A 239 -32.33 33.05 11.36
CA GLN A 239 -32.75 32.95 12.77
C GLN A 239 -31.55 33.09 13.72
N PRO A 240 -31.70 33.77 14.88
CA PRO A 240 -30.59 34.10 15.78
C PRO A 240 -30.31 33.03 16.86
N ALA A 241 -29.06 33.03 17.35
CA ALA A 241 -28.55 32.14 18.39
C ALA A 241 -29.17 32.38 19.78
N PRO A 242 -29.27 31.35 20.66
CA PRO A 242 -29.76 31.52 22.01
C PRO A 242 -28.65 31.94 23.00
N ASN A 243 -29.10 32.68 24.00
CA ASN A 243 -28.35 33.51 24.92
C ASN A 243 -27.90 32.76 26.19
N LYS A 244 -26.86 33.27 26.85
CA LYS A 244 -26.27 32.79 28.11
C LYS A 244 -27.26 32.87 29.29
N GLY A 245 -27.23 31.89 30.20
CA GLY A 245 -27.92 31.99 31.49
C GLY A 245 -27.68 30.83 32.49
N SER A 246 -27.08 31.20 33.64
CA SER A 246 -27.20 30.63 35.00
C SER A 246 -26.67 29.22 35.35
N LEU A 247 -25.71 29.21 36.30
CA LEU A 247 -25.30 28.08 37.15
C LEU A 247 -26.41 27.62 38.12
N PRO A 248 -26.37 26.36 38.59
CA PRO A 248 -26.91 25.97 39.89
C PRO A 248 -25.83 25.49 40.89
N PRO A 249 -26.12 25.51 42.21
CA PRO A 249 -25.12 25.32 43.27
C PRO A 249 -25.00 23.87 43.79
N ASN A 250 -23.78 23.53 44.21
CA ASN A 250 -23.40 22.70 45.36
C ASN A 250 -24.32 21.53 45.81
N SER A 251 -23.86 20.27 45.62
CA SER A 251 -24.21 19.17 46.54
C SER A 251 -23.18 18.02 46.53
N LYS A 252 -22.33 18.02 47.57
CA LYS A 252 -21.90 16.89 48.43
C LYS A 252 -21.37 15.58 47.80
N ILE A 253 -20.10 15.33 48.14
CA ILE A 253 -19.39 14.04 48.22
C ILE A 253 -20.10 13.09 49.20
N PRO A 254 -20.00 11.77 49.01
CA PRO A 254 -19.57 10.91 50.11
C PRO A 254 -18.44 9.93 49.74
N THR A 255 -17.63 9.70 50.78
CA THR A 255 -16.59 8.68 51.03
C THR A 255 -16.66 7.38 50.24
#